data_AF-A0AAF0QLV3-F1
#
_entry.id   AF-A0AAF0QLV3-F1
#
_cell.length_a   1.000
_cell.length_b   1.000
_cell.length_c   1.000
_cell.angle_alpha   90.00
_cell.angle_beta   90.00
_cell.angle_gamma   90.00
#
_symmetry.space_group_name_H-M   'P 1'
#
loop_
_entity.id
_entity.type
_entity.pdbx_description
1 polymer ?
#
loop_
_entity_poly.entity_id
_entity_poly.type
_entity_poly.pdbx_seq_one_letter_code
_entity_poly.pdbx_strand_id
1 'polypeptide(L)'
;MKVSFWEDKWIAQRTLKQLFPDLYTLSLQQNATVAEMWTGQGWNLHLRRNLNDWEMGNIVAFHDTMAQFSNLTREEDKVVWKIGSKGVFSVKSAYKDLNQSNSDDRMELWPWQMIWRP
;
A
#
# COMPACT_ATOMS: atom_id res chain seq x y z
N MET A 1 12.55 -0.06 -5.26
CA MET A 1 11.20 0.31 -5.70
C MET A 1 10.94 1.73 -5.18
N LYS A 2 9.97 2.48 -5.71
CA LYS A 2 9.58 3.76 -5.11
C LYS A 2 8.08 3.70 -4.88
N VAL A 3 7.67 3.65 -3.62
CA VAL A 3 6.27 3.55 -3.22
C VAL A 3 5.68 4.95 -3.14
N SER A 4 4.60 5.20 -3.87
CA SER A 4 3.83 6.45 -3.79
C SER A 4 3.17 6.58 -2.42
N PHE A 5 3.32 7.75 -1.79
CA PHE A 5 2.72 8.00 -0.49
C PHE A 5 1.19 7.95 -0.56
N TRP A 6 0.58 8.54 -1.58
CA TRP A 6 -0.87 8.69 -1.65
C TRP A 6 -1.58 7.57 -2.42
N GLU A 7 -0.94 7.07 -3.48
CA GLU A 7 -1.58 6.23 -4.50
C GLU A 7 -1.33 4.73 -4.28
N ASP A 8 -0.27 4.36 -3.56
CA ASP A 8 0.04 2.94 -3.33
C ASP A 8 -0.54 2.42 -2.01
N LYS A 9 -0.78 1.10 -1.98
CA LYS A 9 -1.26 0.38 -0.80
C LYS A 9 -0.09 -0.06 0.08
N TRP A 10 0.42 0.86 0.90
CA TRP A 10 1.57 0.60 1.76
C TRP A 10 1.26 0.64 3.27
N ILE A 11 0.13 1.22 3.67
CA ILE A 11 -0.37 1.21 5.06
C ILE A 11 -1.38 0.08 5.31
N ALA A 12 -2.26 -0.20 4.35
CA ALA A 12 -3.34 -1.17 4.51
C ALA A 12 -3.82 -1.70 3.15
N GLN A 13 -5.05 -2.21 3.11
CA GLN A 13 -5.72 -2.66 1.87
C GLN A 13 -6.24 -1.51 0.99
N ARG A 14 -6.25 -0.28 1.53
CA ARG A 14 -6.64 0.96 0.84
C ARG A 14 -5.47 1.94 0.79
N THR A 15 -5.51 2.84 -0.17
CA THR A 15 -4.51 3.90 -0.33
C THR A 15 -4.83 5.08 0.60
N LEU A 16 -3.83 5.90 0.95
CA LEU A 16 -4.07 7.09 1.77
C LEU A 16 -5.03 8.08 1.10
N LYS A 17 -5.00 8.17 -0.23
CA LYS A 17 -5.97 8.96 -1.01
C LYS A 17 -7.41 8.49 -0.82
N GLN A 18 -7.64 7.18 -0.70
CA GLN A 18 -8.97 6.62 -0.45
C GLN A 18 -9.44 6.85 0.98
N LEU A 19 -8.52 6.88 1.94
CA LEU A 19 -8.82 7.09 3.36
C LEU A 19 -9.03 8.58 3.69
N PHE A 20 -8.26 9.47 3.04
CA PHE A 20 -8.23 10.90 3.32
C PHE A 20 -8.30 11.73 2.02
N PRO A 21 -9.41 11.65 1.25
CA PRO A 21 -9.53 12.31 -0.05
C PRO A 21 -9.39 13.84 0.05
N ASP A 22 -9.91 14.46 1.11
CA ASP A 22 -9.82 15.91 1.31
C ASP A 22 -8.37 16.36 1.53
N LEU A 23 -7.63 15.64 2.37
CA LEU A 23 -6.20 15.92 2.60
C LEU A 23 -5.37 15.69 1.33
N TYR A 24 -5.71 14.65 0.55
CA TYR A 24 -5.08 14.43 -0.75
C TYR A 24 -5.28 15.64 -1.68
N THR A 25 -6.51 16.15 -1.79
CA THR A 25 -6.82 17.33 -2.61
C THR A 25 -6.10 18.60 -2.13
N LEU A 26 -5.86 18.73 -0.81
CA LEU A 26 -5.14 19.87 -0.23
C LEU A 26 -3.62 19.73 -0.27
N SER A 27 -3.10 18.51 -0.38
CA SER A 27 -1.68 18.21 -0.39
C SER A 27 -0.99 18.78 -1.63
N LEU A 28 0.15 19.44 -1.42
CA LEU A 28 1.09 19.85 -2.47
C LEU A 28 2.03 18.70 -2.88
N GLN A 29 1.98 17.58 -2.16
CA GLN A 29 2.92 16.46 -2.26
C GLN A 29 2.21 15.19 -2.77
N GLN A 30 1.24 15.33 -3.69
CA GLN A 30 0.43 14.20 -4.19
C GLN A 30 1.28 13.10 -4.87
N ASN A 31 2.37 13.49 -5.52
CA ASN A 31 3.28 12.58 -6.23
C ASN A 31 4.50 12.17 -5.38
N ALA A 32 4.56 12.57 -4.12
CA ALA A 32 5.69 12.23 -3.25
C ALA A 32 5.70 10.74 -2.90
N THR A 33 6.90 10.22 -2.72
CA THR A 33 7.15 8.86 -2.26
C THR A 33 7.12 8.77 -0.74
N VAL A 34 6.93 7.56 -0.20
CA VAL A 34 6.99 7.32 1.25
C VAL A 34 8.31 7.80 1.86
N ALA A 35 9.42 7.58 1.15
CA ALA A 35 10.75 8.01 1.58
C ALA A 35 10.93 9.53 1.63
N GLU A 36 10.28 10.28 0.74
CA GLU A 36 10.35 11.75 0.71
C GLU A 36 9.48 12.40 1.80
N MET A 37 8.42 11.71 2.23
CA MET A 37 7.46 12.23 3.22
C MET A 37 7.91 12.04 4.67
N TRP A 38 8.87 11.14 4.91
CA TRP A 38 9.41 10.86 6.24
C TRP A 38 10.64 11.72 6.55
N THR A 39 10.53 12.62 7.52
CA THR A 39 11.63 13.54 7.88
C THR A 39 12.61 12.96 8.90
N GLY A 40 12.37 11.73 9.38
CA GLY A 40 13.08 11.14 10.53
C GLY A 40 12.54 11.58 11.90
N GLN A 41 11.80 12.69 11.94
CA GLN A 41 11.10 13.17 13.14
C GLN A 41 9.58 13.01 13.06
N GLY A 42 9.07 12.69 11.87
CA GLY A 42 7.65 12.45 11.65
C GLY A 42 7.23 12.58 10.20
N TRP A 43 5.92 12.51 10.00
CA TRP A 43 5.25 12.73 8.71
C TRP A 43 4.94 14.21 8.53
N ASN A 44 5.42 14.80 7.44
CA ASN A 44 5.16 16.22 7.15
C ASN A 44 4.27 16.38 5.91
N LEU A 45 3.06 16.90 6.10
CA LEU A 45 2.14 17.24 5.02
C LEU A 45 2.20 18.73 4.72
N HIS A 46 2.51 19.07 3.47
CA HIS A 46 2.42 20.44 2.97
C HIS A 46 1.06 20.65 2.30
N LEU A 47 0.22 21.46 2.92
CA LEU A 47 -1.11 21.79 2.40
C LEU A 47 -1.08 23.13 1.68
N ARG A 48 -1.83 23.25 0.59
CA ARG A 48 -1.95 24.48 -0.22
C ARG A 48 -2.67 25.62 0.49
N ARG A 49 -3.37 25.33 1.59
CA ARG A 49 -4.03 26.29 2.48
C ARG A 49 -4.12 25.71 3.89
N ASN A 50 -4.41 26.56 4.87
CA ASN A 50 -4.75 26.12 6.23
C ASN A 50 -6.04 25.27 6.23
N LEU A 51 -6.12 24.37 7.20
CA LEU A 51 -7.30 23.56 7.47
C LEU A 51 -8.39 24.41 8.11
N ASN A 52 -9.65 24.13 7.76
CA ASN A 52 -10.80 24.67 8.47
C ASN A 52 -11.14 23.79 9.68
N ASP A 53 -11.95 24.31 10.61
CA ASP A 53 -12.33 23.60 11.83
C ASP A 53 -12.96 22.23 11.57
N TRP A 54 -13.76 22.09 10.50
CA TRP A 54 -14.37 20.82 10.12
C TRP A 54 -13.38 19.81 9.51
N GLU A 55 -12.21 20.26 9.04
CA GLU A 55 -11.16 19.40 8.47
C GLU A 55 -10.15 18.95 9.53
N MET A 56 -10.18 19.56 10.72
CA MET A 56 -9.28 19.24 11.83
C MET A 56 -9.45 17.78 12.30
N GLY A 57 -10.66 17.23 12.25
CA GLY A 57 -10.87 15.81 12.56
C GLY A 57 -10.13 14.88 11.59
N ASN A 58 -10.08 15.25 10.31
CA ASN A 58 -9.42 14.44 9.28
C ASN A 58 -7.90 14.43 9.45
N ILE A 59 -7.27 15.55 9.82
CA ILE A 59 -5.82 15.60 10.04
C ILE A 59 -5.41 14.82 11.29
N VAL A 60 -6.23 14.84 12.34
CA VAL A 60 -5.98 14.03 13.55
C VAL A 60 -6.06 12.55 13.22
N ALA A 61 -7.13 12.11 12.56
CA ALA A 61 -7.28 10.72 12.14
C ALA A 61 -6.15 10.27 11.18
N PHE A 62 -5.68 11.18 10.33
CA PHE A 62 -4.50 10.94 9.50
C PHE A 62 -3.26 10.71 10.36
N HIS A 63 -2.94 11.60 11.30
CA HIS A 63 -1.77 11.43 12.17
C HIS A 63 -1.85 10.14 13.00
N ASP A 64 -3.02 9.76 13.52
CA ASP A 64 -3.23 8.50 14.23
C ASP A 64 -2.97 7.27 13.34
N THR A 65 -3.41 7.34 12.08
CA THR A 65 -3.13 6.29 11.09
C THR A 65 -1.63 6.18 10.82
N MET A 66 -0.97 7.33 10.65
CA MET A 66 0.44 7.40 10.30
C MET A 66 1.38 7.06 11.48
N ALA A 67 0.95 7.28 12.73
CA ALA A 67 1.71 6.98 13.94
C ALA A 67 2.04 5.49 14.08
N GLN A 68 1.21 4.62 13.50
CA GLN A 68 1.46 3.18 13.42
C GLN A 68 2.68 2.82 12.55
N PHE A 69 3.19 3.78 11.77
CA PHE A 69 4.26 3.58 10.77
C PHE A 69 5.49 4.44 11.05
N SER A 70 5.93 4.54 12.31
CA SER A 70 7.07 5.39 12.73
C SER A 70 8.46 4.77 12.49
N ASN A 71 8.54 3.49 12.13
CA ASN A 71 9.80 2.73 12.12
C ASN A 71 10.36 2.55 10.70
N LEU A 72 10.27 3.58 9.87
CA LEU A 72 10.85 3.55 8.52
C LEU A 72 12.36 3.73 8.58
N THR A 73 13.08 2.70 8.11
CA THR A 73 14.52 2.76 7.89
C THR A 73 14.82 3.31 6.50
N ARG A 74 15.96 3.97 6.33
CA ARG A 74 16.48 4.36 5.00
C ARG A 74 17.07 3.19 4.19
N GLU A 75 16.85 1.96 4.64
CA GLU A 75 17.24 0.77 3.88
C GLU A 75 16.48 0.67 2.56
N GLU A 76 17.09 -0.01 1.58
CA GLU A 76 16.41 -0.28 0.32
C GLU A 76 15.20 -1.20 0.51
N ASP A 77 14.13 -0.90 -0.23
CA ASP A 77 12.92 -1.73 -0.26
C ASP A 77 13.25 -3.18 -0.65
N LYS A 78 12.72 -4.13 0.15
CA LYS A 78 12.83 -5.56 -0.12
C LYS A 78 11.49 -6.10 -0.62
N VAL A 79 11.53 -6.89 -1.68
CA VAL A 79 10.34 -7.60 -2.17
C VAL A 79 10.00 -8.72 -1.19
N VAL A 80 8.82 -8.62 -0.56
CA VAL A 80 8.33 -9.63 0.38
C VAL A 80 7.12 -10.33 -0.21
N TRP A 81 7.15 -11.66 -0.20
CA TRP A 81 6.04 -12.48 -0.63
C TRP A 81 4.98 -12.55 0.47
N LYS A 82 3.81 -11.96 0.21
CA LYS A 82 2.70 -11.87 1.18
C LYS A 82 2.00 -13.21 1.44
N ILE A 83 2.16 -14.20 0.56
CA ILE A 83 1.45 -15.47 0.66
C ILE A 83 2.27 -16.46 1.49
N GLY A 84 1.74 -16.84 2.65
CA GLY A 84 2.43 -17.66 3.64
C GLY A 84 3.20 -16.84 4.67
N SER A 85 3.85 -17.50 5.64
CA SER A 85 4.43 -16.84 6.82
C SER A 85 5.89 -16.44 6.70
N LYS A 86 6.57 -16.85 5.61
CA LYS A 86 8.03 -16.72 5.50
C LYS A 86 8.50 -15.46 4.77
N GLY A 87 7.60 -14.70 4.16
CA GLY A 87 7.98 -13.53 3.35
C GLY A 87 8.78 -13.86 2.09
N VAL A 88 9.01 -15.14 1.79
CA VAL A 88 9.80 -15.63 0.66
C VAL A 88 8.89 -16.34 -0.33
N PHE A 89 9.09 -16.06 -1.61
CA PHE A 89 8.36 -16.72 -2.68
C PHE A 89 8.60 -18.22 -2.66
N SER A 90 7.54 -19.00 -2.79
CA SER A 90 7.64 -20.42 -3.12
C SER A 90 6.56 -20.83 -4.10
N VAL A 91 6.93 -21.72 -5.03
CA VAL A 91 6.02 -22.33 -6.00
C VAL A 91 4.82 -22.96 -5.27
N LYS A 92 5.07 -23.65 -4.15
CA LYS A 92 4.03 -24.25 -3.31
C LYS A 92 3.02 -23.23 -2.78
N SER A 93 3.49 -22.09 -2.23
CA SER A 93 2.60 -21.05 -1.71
C SER A 93 1.81 -20.37 -2.83
N ALA A 94 2.43 -20.13 -3.99
CA ALA A 94 1.78 -19.52 -5.14
C ALA A 94 0.65 -20.41 -5.67
N TYR A 95 0.90 -21.71 -5.83
CA TYR A 95 -0.13 -22.65 -6.26
C TYR A 95 -1.23 -22.88 -5.24
N LYS A 96 -0.93 -22.79 -3.94
CA LYS A 96 -1.95 -22.90 -2.90
C LYS A 96 -2.95 -21.73 -2.99
N ASP A 97 -2.43 -20.51 -3.15
CA ASP A 97 -3.26 -19.31 -3.29
C ASP A 97 -4.11 -19.36 -4.57
N LEU A 98 -3.49 -19.72 -5.70
CA LEU A 98 -4.18 -19.88 -6.99
C LEU A 98 -5.29 -20.94 -6.95
N ASN A 99 -5.07 -22.06 -6.27
CA ASN A 99 -6.09 -23.10 -6.10
C ASN A 99 -7.24 -22.66 -5.20
N GLN A 100 -6.98 -21.84 -4.17
CA GLN A 100 -8.01 -21.34 -3.26
C GLN A 100 -8.93 -20.31 -3.93
N SER A 101 -8.43 -19.54 -4.90
CA SER A 101 -9.24 -18.63 -5.72
C SER A 101 -10.09 -19.35 -6.79
N ASN A 102 -9.79 -20.61 -7.10
CA ASN A 102 -10.48 -21.40 -8.13
C ASN A 102 -11.75 -22.12 -7.62
N SER A 103 -12.27 -21.79 -6.44
CA SER A 103 -13.60 -22.25 -6.01
C SER A 103 -14.76 -21.45 -6.63
N ASP A 104 -14.46 -20.45 -7.48
CA ASP A 104 -15.41 -19.83 -8.40
C ASP A 104 -15.26 -20.53 -9.76
N ASP A 105 -16.34 -21.14 -10.27
CA ASP A 105 -16.46 -22.04 -11.44
C ASP A 105 -15.98 -21.45 -12.80
N ARG A 106 -15.21 -20.35 -12.80
CA ARG A 106 -14.88 -19.57 -14.00
C ARG A 106 -13.52 -19.85 -14.62
N MET A 107 -12.75 -20.82 -14.12
CA MET A 107 -11.47 -21.16 -14.73
C MET A 107 -11.23 -22.67 -14.78
N GLU A 108 -12.04 -23.37 -15.57
CA GLU A 108 -11.87 -24.80 -15.89
C GLU A 108 -10.54 -25.13 -16.61
N LEU A 109 -9.73 -24.14 -16.99
CA LEU A 109 -8.47 -24.37 -17.69
C LEU A 109 -7.30 -23.86 -16.85
N TRP A 110 -6.69 -24.80 -16.13
CA TRP A 110 -5.46 -24.56 -15.38
C TRP A 110 -4.30 -24.27 -16.35
N PRO A 111 -3.37 -23.35 -16.03
CA PRO A 111 -2.35 -22.86 -16.97
C PRO A 111 -1.47 -23.94 -17.61
N TRP A 112 -1.28 -25.11 -16.99
CA TRP A 112 -0.45 -26.18 -17.57
C TRP A 112 -1.02 -26.68 -18.90
N GLN A 113 -2.34 -26.64 -19.11
CA GLN A 113 -2.98 -26.98 -20.40
C GLN A 113 -2.81 -25.90 -21.48
N MET A 114 -2.44 -24.67 -21.10
CA MET A 114 -2.13 -23.58 -22.05
C MET A 114 -0.64 -23.53 -22.41
N ILE A 115 0.24 -23.92 -21.48
CA ILE A 115 1.70 -23.85 -21.67
C ILE A 115 2.23 -25.09 -22.37
N TRP A 116 1.64 -26.25 -22.11
CA TRP A 116 2.07 -27.53 -22.69
C TRP A 116 0.93 -28.13 -23.51
N ARG A 117 0.70 -27.57 -24.71
CA ARG A 117 -0.02 -28.29 -25.77
C ARG A 117 1.02 -29.05 -26.61
N PRO A 118 0.93 -30.39 -26.72
CA PRO A 118 1.75 -31.15 -27.67
C PRO A 118 1.50 -30.72 -29.12
#